data_AF-A0A2V8R790-F1
#
_entry.id   AF-A0A2V8R790-F1
#
_cell.length_a   1.000
_cell.length_b   1.000
_cell.length_c   1.000
_cell.angle_alpha   90.00
_cell.angle_beta   90.00
_cell.angle_gamma   90.00
#
_symmetry.space_group_name_H-M   'P 1'
#
loop_
_entity.id
_entity.type
_entity.pdbx_description
1 polymer ?
#
loop_
_entity_poly.entity_id
_entity_poly.type
_entity_poly.pdbx_seq_one_letter_code
_entity_poly.pdbx_strand_id
1 'polypeptide(L)'
;MADGVADQGAKCPQTILTAAYLDGELDASAAEDFERHAKTCAACASALLEQRRLLCLLDTAFDRTFEKRVALPEGFTRQVKARAQTDMSGVRDARERRLALKVCAALAAGTFALLGFAAFDAVVAPVLGAARAGAGALGVAGHAAADAGAGAGVVLRAVGGRLNASEPLAILQWVVVAIALVLLLRLIGAYHRASD
;
A
#
# COMPACT_ATOMS: atom_id res chain seq x y z
N MET A 1 -21.83 32.29 33.78
CA MET A 1 -21.94 31.29 32.71
C MET A 1 -20.74 30.37 32.84
N ALA A 2 -20.99 29.16 33.33
CA ALA A 2 -20.14 27.97 33.41
C ALA A 2 -18.69 28.14 33.94
N ASP A 3 -18.57 28.11 35.27
CA ASP A 3 -17.37 27.64 35.96
C ASP A 3 -17.15 26.16 35.62
N GLY A 4 -16.19 25.89 34.73
CA GLY A 4 -15.64 24.55 34.51
C GLY A 4 -14.64 24.22 35.62
N VAL A 5 -15.15 23.76 36.75
CA VAL A 5 -14.36 23.19 37.84
C VAL A 5 -13.53 22.04 37.28
N ALA A 6 -12.24 22.30 37.06
CA ALA A 6 -11.26 21.26 36.76
C ALA A 6 -11.13 20.37 37.99
N ASP A 7 -11.72 19.18 37.88
CA ASP A 7 -11.58 18.06 38.79
C ASP A 7 -10.09 17.68 38.92
N GLN A 8 -9.43 18.23 39.95
CA GLN A 8 -8.06 17.86 40.35
C GLN A 8 -8.02 16.58 41.21
N GLY A 9 -9.09 15.78 41.22
CA GLY A 9 -9.21 14.55 42.02
C GLY A 9 -9.32 13.25 41.23
N ALA A 10 -9.77 13.29 39.97
CA ALA A 10 -9.88 12.09 39.15
C ALA A 10 -8.51 11.65 38.60
N LYS A 11 -7.85 10.72 39.30
CA LYS A 11 -6.75 9.95 38.73
C LYS A 11 -7.22 9.31 37.43
N CYS A 12 -6.55 9.62 36.32
CA CYS A 12 -6.86 9.01 35.04
C CYS A 12 -6.69 7.47 35.16
N PRO A 13 -7.71 6.66 34.84
CA PRO A 13 -7.63 5.20 34.99
C PRO A 13 -6.52 4.59 34.14
N GLN A 14 -6.13 5.25 33.05
CA GLN A 14 -5.07 4.77 32.18
C GLN A 14 -3.65 4.98 32.76
N THR A 15 -3.47 5.71 33.87
CA THR A 15 -2.15 5.80 34.53
C THR A 15 -1.64 4.46 35.03
N ILE A 16 -2.51 3.46 35.25
CA ILE A 16 -2.12 2.10 35.65
C ILE A 16 -1.35 1.40 34.51
N LEU A 17 -1.64 1.74 33.26
CA LEU A 17 -1.01 1.13 32.08
C LEU A 17 0.40 1.68 31.80
N THR A 18 0.81 2.75 32.48
CA THR A 18 2.11 3.41 32.26
C THR A 18 3.29 2.46 32.43
N ALA A 19 3.28 1.61 33.46
CA ALA A 19 4.36 0.63 33.71
C ALA A 19 4.39 -0.44 32.62
N ALA A 20 3.25 -1.07 32.33
CA ALA A 20 3.12 -2.06 31.26
C ALA A 20 3.52 -1.50 29.88
N TYR A 21 3.23 -0.21 29.62
CA TYR A 21 3.69 0.46 28.41
C TYR A 21 5.21 0.61 28.35
N LEU A 22 5.86 1.01 29.46
CA LEU A 22 7.31 1.18 29.52
C LEU A 22 8.07 -0.14 29.45
N ASP A 23 7.51 -1.20 30.04
CA ASP A 23 8.08 -2.55 30.01
C ASP A 23 7.80 -3.27 28.67
N GLY A 24 6.97 -2.68 27.80
CA GLY A 24 6.61 -3.23 26.50
C GLY A 24 5.65 -4.42 26.57
N GLU A 25 4.90 -4.55 27.67
CA GLU A 25 3.94 -5.63 27.90
C GLU A 25 2.56 -5.37 27.25
N LEU A 26 2.31 -4.15 26.78
CA LEU A 26 1.09 -3.82 26.03
C LEU A 26 1.17 -4.36 24.60
N ASP A 27 0.07 -4.95 24.12
CA ASP A 27 -0.08 -5.27 22.71
C ASP A 27 -0.07 -4.00 21.84
N ALA A 28 0.14 -4.17 20.54
CA ALA A 28 0.29 -3.06 19.61
C ALA A 28 -0.93 -2.11 19.61
N SER A 29 -2.15 -2.65 19.70
CA SER A 29 -3.37 -1.83 19.74
C SER A 29 -3.49 -1.05 21.05
N ALA A 30 -3.24 -1.69 22.19
CA ALA A 30 -3.29 -1.06 23.51
C ALA A 30 -2.20 0.00 23.67
N ALA A 31 -1.03 -0.22 23.09
CA ALA A 31 0.07 0.75 23.06
C ALA A 31 -0.30 1.99 22.24
N GLU A 32 -0.85 1.83 21.04
CA GLU A 32 -1.31 2.95 20.20
C GLU A 32 -2.40 3.80 20.87
N ASP A 33 -3.35 3.13 21.52
CA ASP A 33 -4.44 3.80 22.22
C ASP A 33 -3.96 4.53 23.47
N PHE A 34 -3.04 3.93 24.24
CA PHE A 34 -2.38 4.58 25.36
C PHE A 34 -1.53 5.79 24.91
N GLU A 35 -0.78 5.68 23.82
CA GLU A 35 0.00 6.80 23.28
C GLU A 35 -0.87 7.97 22.85
N ARG A 36 -1.98 7.68 22.17
CA ARG A 36 -2.96 8.68 21.76
C ARG A 36 -3.56 9.39 22.97
N HIS A 37 -3.89 8.64 24.00
CA HIS A 37 -4.39 9.18 25.25
C HIS A 37 -3.32 10.03 25.98
N ALA A 38 -2.10 9.52 26.13
CA ALA A 38 -1.00 10.19 26.83
C ALA A 38 -0.60 11.53 26.19
N LYS A 39 -0.79 11.69 24.87
CA LYS A 39 -0.59 12.98 24.18
C LYS A 39 -1.55 14.08 24.62
N THR A 40 -2.72 13.72 25.13
CA THR A 40 -3.78 14.66 25.51
C THR A 40 -4.03 14.70 27.02
N CYS A 41 -3.62 13.67 27.76
CA CYS A 41 -3.77 13.58 29.20
C CYS A 41 -2.46 13.96 29.93
N ALA A 42 -2.47 15.12 30.60
CA ALA A 42 -1.32 15.61 31.38
C ALA A 42 -0.92 14.63 32.51
N ALA A 43 -1.88 13.95 33.13
CA ALA A 43 -1.60 12.99 34.21
C ALA A 43 -0.81 11.78 33.70
N CYS A 44 -1.20 11.20 32.57
CA CYS A 44 -0.48 10.09 31.93
C CYS A 44 0.91 10.53 31.42
N ALA A 45 1.01 11.74 30.85
CA ALA A 45 2.30 12.30 30.45
C ALA A 45 3.25 12.48 31.64
N SER A 46 2.77 13.01 32.77
CA SER A 46 3.59 13.16 33.98
C SER A 46 4.00 11.81 34.58
N ALA A 47 3.10 10.81 34.59
CA ALA A 47 3.41 9.48 35.09
C ALA A 47 4.50 8.80 34.23
N LEU A 48 4.42 8.93 32.90
CA LEU A 48 5.44 8.41 31.98
C LEU A 48 6.81 9.06 32.22
N LEU A 49 6.84 10.38 32.39
CA LEU A 49 8.08 11.11 32.62
C LEU A 49 8.74 10.70 33.94
N GLU A 50 7.95 10.56 35.01
CA GLU A 50 8.48 10.19 36.33
C GLU A 50 9.06 8.78 36.32
N GLN A 51 8.35 7.81 35.71
CA GLN A 51 8.83 6.44 35.59
C GLN A 51 10.07 6.34 34.69
N ARG A 52 10.12 7.07 33.56
CA ARG A 52 11.33 7.13 32.72
C ARG A 52 12.52 7.74 33.46
N ARG A 53 12.29 8.79 34.25
CA ARG A 53 13.35 9.41 35.06
C ARG A 53 13.92 8.40 36.06
N LEU A 54 13.07 7.62 36.71
CA LEU A 54 13.50 6.56 37.62
C LEU A 54 14.30 5.48 36.89
N LEU A 55 13.85 5.04 35.71
CA LEU A 55 14.60 4.08 34.90
C LEU A 55 15.99 4.61 34.49
N CYS A 56 16.09 5.88 34.07
CA CYS A 56 17.39 6.49 33.77
C CYS A 56 18.29 6.58 35.01
N LEU A 57 17.73 6.88 36.19
CA LEU A 57 18.51 6.90 37.42
C LEU A 57 19.03 5.50 37.79
N LEU A 58 18.20 4.46 37.62
CA LEU A 58 18.63 3.08 37.81
C LEU A 58 19.74 2.70 36.83
N ASP A 59 19.57 3.03 35.55
CA ASP A 59 20.55 2.77 34.50
C ASP A 59 21.91 3.40 34.86
N THR A 60 21.93 4.68 35.22
CA THR A 60 23.17 5.36 35.64
C THR A 60 23.77 4.81 36.94
N ALA A 61 22.95 4.38 37.90
CA ALA A 61 23.42 3.77 39.14
C ALA A 61 24.03 2.39 38.88
N PHE A 62 23.44 1.62 37.97
CA PHE A 62 23.95 0.32 37.58
C PHE A 62 25.20 0.45 36.72
N ASP A 63 25.24 1.34 35.74
CA ASP A 63 26.44 1.58 34.90
C ASP A 63 27.68 1.86 35.77
N ARG A 64 27.56 2.78 36.74
CA ARG A 64 28.67 3.11 37.66
C ARG A 64 29.10 1.96 38.56
N THR A 65 28.21 1.01 38.84
CA THR A 65 28.48 -0.13 39.72
C THR A 65 28.98 -1.35 38.92
N PHE A 66 28.63 -1.44 37.63
CA PHE A 66 28.87 -2.58 36.75
C PHE A 66 29.89 -2.32 35.63
N GLU A 67 30.53 -1.14 35.57
CA GLU A 67 31.62 -0.74 34.65
C GLU A 67 32.76 -1.77 34.47
N LYS A 68 32.81 -2.83 35.30
CA LYS A 68 33.80 -3.91 35.22
C LYS A 68 33.35 -5.17 34.45
N ARG A 69 32.13 -5.26 33.89
CA ARG A 69 31.71 -6.48 33.17
C ARG A 69 31.20 -6.16 31.76
N VAL A 70 31.90 -6.74 30.79
CA VAL A 70 31.71 -6.64 29.33
C VAL A 70 32.45 -5.45 28.71
N ALA A 71 33.77 -5.60 28.60
CA ALA A 71 34.50 -4.87 27.56
C ALA A 71 33.88 -5.23 26.21
N LEU A 72 33.22 -4.26 25.57
CA LEU A 72 32.72 -4.43 24.22
C LEU A 72 33.91 -4.76 23.31
N PRO A 73 33.83 -5.83 22.50
CA PRO A 73 34.87 -6.15 21.53
C PRO A 73 35.13 -4.96 20.60
N GLU A 74 36.40 -4.77 20.22
CA GLU A 74 36.76 -3.70 19.29
C GLU A 74 35.95 -3.80 17.99
N GLY A 75 35.29 -2.70 17.63
CA GLY A 75 34.46 -2.63 16.42
C GLY A 75 33.03 -3.17 16.58
N PHE A 76 32.56 -3.57 17.78
CA PHE A 76 31.16 -3.94 18.01
C PHE A 76 30.19 -2.84 17.59
N THR A 77 30.46 -1.60 17.98
CA THR A 77 29.66 -0.43 17.57
C THR A 77 29.68 -0.21 16.05
N ARG A 78 30.82 -0.46 15.39
CA ARG A 78 30.92 -0.41 13.92
C ARG A 78 30.10 -1.50 13.26
N GLN A 79 30.12 -2.72 13.79
CA GLN A 79 29.36 -3.85 13.28
C GLN A 79 27.86 -3.70 13.53
N VAL A 80 27.45 -3.26 14.73
CA VAL A 80 26.05 -2.99 15.07
C VAL A 80 25.51 -1.83 14.24
N LYS A 81 26.28 -0.73 14.08
CA LYS A 81 25.88 0.38 13.20
C LYS A 81 25.76 -0.07 11.76
N ALA A 82 26.73 -0.85 11.26
CA ALA A 82 26.68 -1.40 9.91
C ALA A 82 25.46 -2.31 9.72
N ARG A 83 25.19 -3.21 10.68
CA ARG A 83 24.01 -4.08 10.66
C ARG A 83 22.71 -3.29 10.79
N ALA A 84 22.56 -2.38 11.73
CA ALA A 84 21.34 -1.58 11.86
C ALA A 84 21.05 -0.72 10.61
N GLN A 85 22.09 -0.28 9.88
CA GLN A 85 21.93 0.44 8.62
C GLN A 85 21.64 -0.47 7.41
N THR A 86 22.06 -1.73 7.45
CA THR A 86 21.91 -2.69 6.32
C THR A 86 20.79 -3.70 6.52
N ASP A 87 20.40 -3.93 7.76
CA ASP A 87 19.34 -4.83 8.20
C ASP A 87 18.01 -4.06 8.21
N MET A 88 17.60 -3.68 7.01
CA MET A 88 16.22 -3.32 6.71
C MET A 88 15.43 -4.60 6.40
N SER A 89 15.57 -5.65 7.21
CA SER A 89 14.73 -6.87 7.10
C SER A 89 13.24 -6.60 7.36
N GLY A 90 12.88 -5.36 7.71
CA GLY A 90 11.52 -4.82 7.58
C GLY A 90 11.07 -4.47 6.16
N VAL A 91 11.95 -4.43 5.15
CA VAL A 91 11.68 -4.05 3.74
C VAL A 91 12.30 -5.08 2.79
N ARG A 92 11.59 -6.19 2.61
CA ARG A 92 12.09 -7.49 2.11
C ARG A 92 12.70 -7.51 0.71
N ASP A 93 13.75 -8.32 0.61
CA ASP A 93 14.40 -8.69 -0.64
C ASP A 93 13.48 -9.57 -1.52
N ALA A 94 13.51 -9.37 -2.84
CA ALA A 94 12.64 -10.06 -3.80
C ALA A 94 12.90 -11.58 -3.86
N ARG A 95 14.09 -12.00 -3.47
CA ARG A 95 14.47 -13.41 -3.38
C ARG A 95 13.77 -14.11 -2.22
N GLU A 96 13.57 -13.41 -1.11
CA GLU A 96 12.88 -13.91 0.08
C GLU A 96 11.36 -13.99 -0.17
N ARG A 97 10.80 -13.04 -0.91
CA ARG A 97 9.41 -13.12 -1.41
C ARG A 97 9.17 -14.35 -2.30
N ARG A 98 10.12 -14.70 -3.18
CA ARG A 98 10.02 -15.92 -4.00
C ARG A 98 10.13 -17.20 -3.16
N LEU A 99 10.95 -17.19 -2.11
CA LEU A 99 11.05 -18.33 -1.19
C LEU A 99 9.75 -18.50 -0.40
N ALA A 100 9.20 -17.41 0.13
CA ALA A 100 7.91 -17.39 0.82
C ALA A 100 6.77 -17.88 -0.09
N LEU A 101 6.72 -17.41 -1.35
CA LEU A 101 5.73 -17.89 -2.32
C LEU A 101 5.84 -19.39 -2.59
N LYS A 102 7.06 -19.94 -2.67
CA LYS A 102 7.26 -21.39 -2.84
C LYS A 102 6.75 -22.18 -1.63
N VAL A 103 7.02 -21.70 -0.43
CA VAL A 103 6.54 -22.33 0.81
C VAL A 103 5.01 -22.25 0.91
N CYS A 104 4.41 -21.09 0.61
CA CYS A 104 2.96 -20.94 0.57
C CYS A 104 2.31 -21.85 -0.48
N ALA A 105 2.88 -21.96 -1.68
CA ALA A 105 2.38 -22.85 -2.72
C ALA A 105 2.47 -24.34 -2.32
N ALA A 106 3.57 -24.75 -1.70
CA ALA A 106 3.74 -26.10 -1.19
C ALA A 106 2.72 -26.43 -0.07
N LEU A 107 2.48 -25.48 0.85
CA LEU A 107 1.47 -25.63 1.89
C LEU A 107 0.05 -25.71 1.31
N ALA A 108 -0.28 -24.84 0.34
CA ALA A 108 -1.56 -24.89 -0.35
C ALA A 108 -1.79 -26.26 -1.02
N ALA A 109 -0.78 -26.76 -1.75
CA ALA A 109 -0.84 -28.09 -2.35
C ALA A 109 -1.00 -29.21 -1.31
N GLY A 110 -0.31 -29.12 -0.17
CA GLY A 110 -0.44 -30.06 0.94
C GLY A 110 -1.83 -30.05 1.55
N THR A 111 -2.40 -28.87 1.83
CA THR A 111 -3.79 -28.75 2.33
C THR A 111 -4.78 -29.34 1.34
N PHE A 112 -4.58 -29.10 0.04
CA PHE A 112 -5.44 -29.62 -1.02
C PHE A 112 -5.39 -31.14 -1.14
N ALA A 113 -4.19 -31.72 -0.99
CA ALA A 113 -4.00 -33.16 -0.94
C ALA A 113 -4.67 -33.80 0.28
N LEU A 114 -4.63 -33.13 1.44
CA LEU A 114 -5.21 -33.61 2.69
C LEU A 114 -6.74 -33.44 2.76
N LEU A 115 -7.29 -32.35 2.21
CA LEU A 115 -8.74 -32.10 2.15
C LEU A 115 -9.46 -33.02 1.14
N GLY A 116 -8.71 -33.59 0.19
CA GLY A 116 -9.23 -34.55 -0.78
C GLY A 116 -10.18 -33.92 -1.81
N PHE A 117 -10.47 -34.68 -2.86
CA PHE A 117 -11.24 -34.24 -4.03
C PHE A 117 -12.70 -33.84 -3.71
N ALA A 118 -13.20 -34.17 -2.51
CA ALA A 118 -14.60 -34.01 -2.10
C ALA A 118 -15.01 -32.55 -1.84
N ALA A 119 -14.06 -31.63 -1.62
CA ALA A 119 -14.34 -30.20 -1.41
C ALA A 119 -14.18 -29.34 -2.68
N PHE A 120 -13.80 -29.95 -3.82
CA PHE A 120 -13.57 -29.19 -5.05
C PHE A 120 -14.81 -28.47 -5.55
N ASP A 121 -15.99 -29.10 -5.51
CA ASP A 121 -17.21 -28.49 -6.04
C ASP A 121 -17.60 -27.19 -5.33
N ALA A 122 -17.32 -27.09 -4.02
CA ALA A 122 -17.64 -25.91 -3.23
C ALA A 122 -16.73 -24.69 -3.54
N VAL A 123 -15.49 -24.93 -3.97
CA VAL A 123 -14.49 -23.87 -4.21
C VAL A 123 -14.29 -23.59 -5.71
N VAL A 124 -14.45 -24.60 -6.56
CA VAL A 124 -14.23 -24.51 -8.00
C VAL A 124 -15.43 -23.91 -8.73
N ALA A 125 -16.66 -24.12 -8.24
CA ALA A 125 -17.86 -23.50 -8.79
C ALA A 125 -17.82 -21.94 -8.80
N PRO A 126 -17.47 -21.24 -7.70
CA PRO A 126 -17.36 -19.77 -7.72
C PRO A 126 -16.20 -19.26 -8.58
N VAL A 127 -15.08 -20.00 -8.63
CA VAL A 127 -13.91 -19.64 -9.46
C VAL A 127 -14.21 -19.82 -10.94
N LEU A 128 -14.87 -20.91 -11.34
CA LEU A 128 -15.34 -21.11 -12.72
C LEU A 128 -16.44 -20.12 -13.10
N GLY A 129 -17.32 -19.74 -12.16
CA GLY A 129 -18.31 -18.69 -12.36
C GLY A 129 -17.65 -17.34 -12.68
N ALA A 130 -16.66 -16.94 -11.89
CA ALA A 130 -15.88 -15.73 -12.11
C ALA A 130 -15.07 -15.80 -13.42
N ALA A 131 -14.45 -16.95 -13.73
CA ALA A 131 -13.70 -17.15 -14.96
C ALA A 131 -14.60 -17.09 -16.21
N ARG A 132 -15.83 -17.65 -16.14
CA ARG A 132 -16.81 -17.54 -17.23
C ARG A 132 -17.33 -16.11 -17.40
N ALA A 133 -17.55 -15.39 -16.31
CA ALA A 133 -17.90 -13.97 -16.38
C ALA A 133 -16.77 -13.13 -17.02
N GLY A 134 -15.52 -13.39 -16.65
CA GLY A 134 -14.35 -12.77 -17.26
C GLY A 134 -14.18 -13.12 -18.74
N ALA A 135 -14.36 -14.39 -19.10
CA ALA A 135 -14.32 -14.84 -20.50
C ALA A 135 -15.45 -14.24 -21.35
N GLY A 136 -16.64 -14.07 -20.77
CA GLY A 136 -17.76 -13.37 -21.42
C GLY A 136 -17.43 -11.90 -21.70
N ALA A 137 -16.87 -11.19 -20.73
CA ALA A 137 -16.44 -9.80 -20.91
C ALA A 137 -15.32 -9.66 -21.97
N LEU A 138 -14.35 -10.57 -21.96
CA LEU A 138 -13.29 -10.64 -22.98
C LEU A 138 -13.81 -11.01 -24.36
N GLY A 139 -14.81 -11.90 -24.45
CA GLY A 139 -15.46 -12.25 -25.70
C GLY A 139 -16.21 -11.06 -26.32
N VAL A 140 -16.96 -10.31 -25.52
CA VAL A 140 -17.66 -9.09 -25.96
C VAL A 140 -16.66 -8.00 -26.36
N ALA A 141 -15.59 -7.79 -25.57
CA ALA A 141 -14.53 -6.84 -25.93
C ALA A 141 -13.79 -7.26 -27.21
N GLY A 142 -13.56 -8.56 -27.41
CA GLY A 142 -12.95 -9.11 -28.61
C GLY A 142 -13.82 -8.96 -29.85
N HIS A 143 -15.13 -9.22 -29.75
CA HIS A 143 -16.08 -8.97 -30.84
C HIS A 143 -16.17 -7.48 -31.18
N ALA A 144 -16.28 -6.61 -30.17
CA ALA A 144 -16.28 -5.17 -30.37
C ALA A 144 -14.99 -4.67 -31.06
N ALA A 145 -13.83 -5.22 -30.67
CA ALA A 145 -12.56 -4.91 -31.31
C ALA A 145 -12.46 -5.44 -32.75
N ALA A 146 -13.01 -6.63 -33.03
CA ALA A 146 -13.05 -7.21 -34.37
C ALA A 146 -13.98 -6.42 -35.31
N ASP A 147 -15.15 -6.04 -34.83
CA ASP A 147 -16.12 -5.22 -35.59
C ASP A 147 -15.57 -3.80 -35.84
N ALA A 148 -14.91 -3.20 -34.85
CA ALA A 148 -14.20 -1.93 -35.02
C ALA A 148 -13.05 -2.04 -36.03
N GLY A 149 -12.31 -3.16 -36.02
CA GLY A 149 -11.23 -3.45 -36.97
C GLY A 149 -11.74 -3.62 -38.41
N ALA A 150 -12.87 -4.31 -38.59
CA ALA A 150 -13.51 -4.46 -39.90
C ALA A 150 -13.98 -3.10 -40.46
N GLY A 151 -14.59 -2.27 -39.62
CA GLY A 151 -14.97 -0.90 -40.00
C GLY A 151 -13.78 -0.03 -40.36
N ALA A 152 -12.71 -0.07 -39.55
CA ALA A 152 -11.47 0.65 -39.83
C ALA A 152 -10.82 0.19 -41.14
N GLY A 153 -10.85 -1.10 -41.45
CA GLY A 153 -10.33 -1.67 -42.69
C GLY A 153 -11.07 -1.17 -43.94
N VAL A 154 -12.40 -1.02 -43.89
CA VAL A 154 -13.19 -0.46 -45.01
C VAL A 154 -12.84 1.02 -45.22
N VAL A 155 -12.67 1.79 -44.14
CA VAL A 155 -12.27 3.20 -44.22
C VAL A 155 -10.84 3.33 -44.76
N LEU A 156 -9.89 2.53 -44.26
CA LEU A 156 -8.51 2.50 -44.77
C LEU A 156 -8.43 2.09 -46.23
N ARG A 157 -9.27 1.15 -46.67
CA ARG A 157 -9.34 0.74 -48.08
C ARG A 157 -9.97 1.81 -48.97
N ALA A 158 -11.02 2.49 -48.49
CA ALA A 158 -11.65 3.60 -49.20
C ALA A 158 -10.70 4.82 -49.31
N VAL A 159 -9.94 5.11 -48.26
CA VAL A 159 -8.92 6.17 -48.23
C VAL A 159 -7.70 5.77 -49.08
N GLY A 160 -7.22 4.53 -48.94
CA GLY A 160 -6.10 3.98 -49.69
C GLY A 160 -6.36 3.88 -51.20
N GLY A 161 -7.58 3.52 -51.60
CA GLY A 161 -8.00 3.54 -53.00
C GLY A 161 -8.02 4.94 -53.61
N ARG A 162 -8.23 5.99 -52.80
CA ARG A 162 -8.17 7.39 -53.25
C ARG A 162 -6.76 8.00 -53.23
N LEU A 163 -5.82 7.40 -52.49
CA LEU A 163 -4.42 7.82 -52.49
C LEU A 163 -3.65 7.39 -53.76
N ASN A 164 -4.22 6.49 -54.56
CA ASN A 164 -3.63 6.02 -55.82
C ASN A 164 -4.10 6.80 -57.06
N ALA A 165 -5.01 7.77 -56.87
CA ALA A 165 -5.43 8.69 -57.92
C ALA A 165 -4.76 10.04 -57.66
N SER A 166 -3.77 10.38 -58.47
CA SER A 166 -3.02 11.63 -58.44
C SER A 166 -3.88 12.81 -58.91
N GLU A 167 -4.90 13.17 -58.14
CA GLU A 167 -5.80 14.29 -58.41
C GLU A 167 -5.68 15.34 -57.29
N PRO A 168 -5.58 16.65 -57.61
CA PRO A 168 -5.44 17.73 -56.63
C PRO A 168 -6.60 17.79 -55.61
N LEU A 169 -7.72 17.15 -55.92
CA LEU A 169 -8.88 17.01 -55.03
C LEU A 169 -8.61 16.14 -53.79
N ALA A 170 -7.70 15.17 -53.87
CA ALA A 170 -7.34 14.31 -52.73
C ALA A 170 -6.55 15.10 -51.67
N ILE A 171 -5.67 16.01 -52.11
CA ILE A 171 -4.93 16.91 -51.22
C ILE A 171 -5.90 17.89 -50.53
N LEU A 172 -6.85 18.45 -51.29
CA LEU A 172 -7.89 19.31 -50.72
C LEU A 172 -8.71 18.60 -49.64
N GLN A 173 -9.06 17.33 -49.86
CA GLN A 173 -9.81 16.53 -48.87
C GLN A 173 -9.01 16.32 -47.57
N TRP A 174 -7.71 16.01 -47.66
CA TRP A 174 -6.84 15.89 -46.49
C TRP A 174 -6.67 17.22 -45.75
N VAL A 175 -6.57 18.33 -46.49
CA VAL A 175 -6.50 19.68 -45.90
C VAL A 175 -7.80 20.00 -45.15
N VAL A 176 -8.97 19.68 -45.71
CA VAL A 176 -10.26 19.89 -45.04
C VAL A 176 -10.37 19.03 -43.76
N VAL A 177 -9.95 17.77 -43.80
CA VAL A 177 -9.93 16.90 -42.62
C VAL A 177 -8.96 17.41 -41.55
N ALA A 178 -7.78 17.87 -41.93
CA ALA A 178 -6.81 18.46 -41.01
C ALA A 178 -7.35 19.74 -40.36
N ILE A 179 -8.00 20.62 -41.14
CA ILE A 179 -8.65 21.83 -40.62
C ILE A 179 -9.77 21.48 -39.64
N ALA A 180 -10.63 20.51 -39.99
CA ALA A 180 -11.70 20.05 -39.11
C ALA A 180 -11.15 19.49 -37.79
N LEU A 181 -10.07 18.70 -37.83
CA LEU A 181 -9.40 18.14 -36.65
C LEU A 181 -8.81 19.25 -35.75
N VAL A 182 -8.15 20.25 -36.35
CA VAL A 182 -7.59 21.40 -35.61
C VAL A 182 -8.69 22.22 -34.93
N LEU A 183 -9.81 22.46 -35.62
CA LEU A 183 -10.96 23.16 -35.04
C LEU A 183 -11.56 22.40 -33.86
N LEU A 184 -11.70 21.08 -33.99
CA LEU A 184 -12.25 20.21 -32.94
C LEU A 184 -11.35 20.18 -31.71
N LEU A 185 -10.02 20.08 -31.90
CA LEU A 185 -9.05 20.16 -30.82
C LEU A 185 -9.04 21.53 -30.12
N ARG A 186 -9.21 22.62 -30.88
CA ARG A 186 -9.37 23.96 -30.29
C ARG A 186 -10.65 24.10 -29.50
N LEU A 187 -11.75 23.49 -29.96
CA LEU A 187 -13.02 23.53 -29.26
C LEU A 187 -12.93 22.76 -27.93
N ILE A 188 -12.31 21.58 -27.94
CA ILE A 188 -12.04 20.80 -26.72
C ILE A 188 -11.16 21.59 -25.75
N GLY A 189 -10.08 22.21 -26.24
CA GLY A 189 -9.20 23.02 -25.40
C GLY A 189 -9.86 24.30 -24.87
N ALA A 190 -10.79 24.90 -25.60
CA ALA A 190 -11.58 26.04 -25.13
C ALA A 190 -12.63 25.61 -24.10
N TYR A 191 -13.28 24.47 -24.31
CA TYR A 191 -14.25 23.90 -23.37
C TYR A 191 -13.58 23.56 -22.03
N HIS A 192 -12.41 22.93 -22.07
CA HIS A 192 -11.67 22.57 -20.86
C HIS A 192 -11.15 23.79 -20.08
N ARG A 193 -10.90 24.92 -20.75
CA ARG A 193 -10.51 26.18 -20.10
C ARG A 193 -11.68 27.02 -19.60
N ALA A 194 -12.91 26.75 -20.05
CA ALA A 194 -14.11 27.41 -19.58
C ALA A 194 -14.78 26.65 -18.42
N SER A 195 -14.33 25.42 -18.14
CA SER A 195 -14.80 24.56 -17.05
C SER A 195 -13.90 24.60 -15.80
N ASP A 196 -12.75 25.26 -15.87
CA ASP A 196 -11.89 25.64 -14.73
C ASP A 196 -12.17 27.11 -14.35
#